data_AF-A0A7K2XCT1-F1
#
_entry.id   AF-A0A7K2XCT1-F1
#
_cell.length_a   1.000
_cell.length_b   1.000
_cell.length_c   1.000
_cell.angle_alpha   90.00
_cell.angle_beta   90.00
_cell.angle_gamma   90.00
#
_symmetry.space_group_name_H-M   'P 1'
#
loop_
_entity.id
_entity.type
_entity.pdbx_description
1 polymer ?
#
loop_
_entity_poly.entity_id
_entity_poly.type
_entity_poly.pdbx_seq_one_letter_code
_entity_poly.pdbx_strand_id
1 'polypeptide(L)'
;MPRLSEVIAELDALWPPDRAEQWDAVGTVCGDPDARVGRVLFAVDPVQEIVDEAVSLGADLIVAHHPLYLRGTTTVAAGHFKGRVVHDLIKNDIALHVAHTNADTADPGVSDALAGALDLRVTGPLVPENGLGRICELDHPETLAEFA
;
A
#
# COMPACT_ATOMS: atom_id res chain seq x y z
N MET A 1 22.79 1.06 -3.07
CA MET A 1 21.39 0.74 -2.71
C MET A 1 21.06 1.50 -1.43
N PRO A 2 19.94 2.24 -1.39
CA PRO A 2 19.47 2.91 -0.18
C PRO A 2 19.21 1.88 0.94
N ARG A 3 19.20 2.34 2.18
CA ARG A 3 18.67 1.57 3.31
C ARG A 3 17.15 1.53 3.26
N LEU A 4 16.54 0.50 3.85
CA LEU A 4 15.09 0.42 4.00
C LEU A 4 14.54 1.69 4.65
N SER A 5 15.16 2.18 5.72
CA SER A 5 14.77 3.44 6.38
C SER A 5 14.74 4.66 5.45
N GLU A 6 15.64 4.72 4.47
CA GLU A 6 15.69 5.81 3.48
C GLU A 6 14.56 5.65 2.46
N VAL A 7 14.26 4.42 2.03
CA VAL A 7 13.10 4.14 1.16
C VAL A 7 11.79 4.45 1.87
N ILE A 8 11.64 4.05 3.14
CA ILE A 8 10.44 4.35 3.93
C ILE A 8 10.25 5.86 4.10
N ALA A 9 11.33 6.63 4.31
CA ALA A 9 11.22 8.09 4.42
C ALA A 9 10.67 8.73 3.13
N GLU A 10 11.04 8.22 1.96
CA GLU A 10 10.47 8.68 0.67
C GLU A 10 9.00 8.24 0.51
N LEU A 11 8.66 7.02 0.91
CA LEU A 11 7.26 6.54 0.90
C LEU A 11 6.39 7.37 1.86
N ASP A 12 6.86 7.68 3.06
CA ASP A 12 6.15 8.52 4.03
C ASP A 12 6.04 9.98 3.55
N ALA A 13 6.97 10.46 2.72
CA ALA A 13 6.83 11.78 2.08
C ALA A 13 5.72 11.81 1.03
N LEU A 14 5.50 10.69 0.31
CA LEU A 14 4.42 10.53 -0.66
C LEU A 14 3.08 10.26 0.03
N TRP A 15 3.08 9.40 1.05
CA TRP A 15 1.90 8.93 1.78
C TRP A 15 2.08 9.11 3.29
N PRO A 16 1.98 10.36 3.78
CA PRO A 16 2.20 10.67 5.19
C PRO A 16 1.38 9.77 6.14
N PRO A 17 2.01 9.05 7.09
CA PRO A 17 1.29 8.15 7.98
C PRO A 17 0.22 8.83 8.85
N ASP A 18 0.37 10.13 9.13
CA ASP A 18 -0.59 10.93 9.89
C ASP A 18 -1.88 11.26 9.12
N ARG A 19 -1.91 10.99 7.80
CA ARG A 19 -3.12 11.05 6.97
C ARG A 19 -3.92 9.76 6.94
N ALA A 20 -3.43 8.70 7.58
CA ALA A 20 -4.20 7.47 7.74
C ALA A 20 -5.40 7.70 8.68
N GLU A 21 -6.47 6.95 8.46
CA GLU A 21 -7.62 6.92 9.35
C GLU A 21 -7.24 6.42 10.75
N GLN A 22 -7.92 6.91 11.79
CA GLN A 22 -7.55 6.62 13.19
C GLN A 22 -7.61 5.13 13.56
N TRP A 23 -8.39 4.34 12.83
CA TRP A 23 -8.54 2.91 13.03
C TRP A 23 -7.54 2.08 12.22
N ASP A 24 -6.79 2.71 11.33
CA ASP A 24 -5.94 2.05 10.35
C ASP A 24 -4.57 1.64 10.92
N ALA A 25 -3.89 0.75 10.22
CA ALA A 25 -2.60 0.18 10.59
C ALA A 25 -1.62 0.22 9.41
N VAL A 26 -1.13 1.43 9.11
CA VAL A 26 -0.12 1.69 8.06
C VAL A 26 1.31 1.55 8.61
N GLY A 27 2.29 1.51 7.71
CA GLY A 27 3.71 1.49 8.04
C GLY A 27 4.37 0.12 7.88
N THR A 28 5.61 0.01 8.35
CA THR A 28 6.43 -1.21 8.20
C THR A 28 5.98 -2.31 9.15
N VAL A 29 5.59 -3.45 8.60
CA VAL A 29 5.14 -4.65 9.33
C VAL A 29 6.32 -5.51 9.77
N CYS A 30 7.29 -5.73 8.89
CA CYS A 30 8.55 -6.41 9.18
C CYS A 30 9.67 -5.94 8.25
N GLY A 31 10.92 -6.01 8.70
CA GLY A 31 12.11 -5.61 7.95
C GLY A 31 13.15 -4.95 8.86
N ASP A 32 14.42 -5.03 8.47
CA ASP A 32 15.52 -4.33 9.15
C ASP A 32 15.71 -2.93 8.51
N PRO A 33 15.62 -1.83 9.27
CA PRO A 33 15.78 -0.47 8.74
C PRO A 33 17.15 -0.21 8.09
N ASP A 34 18.18 -1.01 8.39
CA ASP A 34 19.52 -0.91 7.80
C ASP A 34 19.73 -1.84 6.58
N ALA A 35 18.78 -2.72 6.27
CA ALA A 35 18.83 -3.58 5.09
C ALA A 35 18.89 -2.76 3.79
N ARG A 36 19.60 -3.28 2.79
CA ARG A 36 19.73 -2.64 1.47
C ARG A 36 18.54 -3.00 0.60
N VAL A 37 17.92 -2.00 -0.02
CA VAL A 37 16.80 -2.20 -0.94
C VAL A 37 17.27 -1.91 -2.37
N GLY A 38 17.21 -2.92 -3.23
CA GLY A 38 17.50 -2.85 -4.65
C GLY A 38 16.27 -3.09 -5.53
N ARG A 39 15.31 -3.89 -5.06
CA ARG A 39 14.07 -4.22 -5.79
C ARG A 39 12.87 -4.13 -4.87
N VAL A 40 11.84 -3.42 -5.34
CA VAL A 40 10.57 -3.23 -4.64
C VAL A 40 9.46 -3.89 -5.46
N LEU A 41 8.61 -4.69 -4.82
CA LEU A 41 7.38 -5.23 -5.38
C LEU A 41 6.18 -4.47 -4.82
N PHE A 42 5.30 -3.96 -5.68
CA PHE A 42 4.03 -3.36 -5.28
C PHE A 42 2.91 -4.39 -5.41
N ALA A 43 2.04 -4.47 -4.40
CA ALA A 43 0.91 -5.39 -4.37
C ALA A 43 -0.33 -4.76 -3.70
N VAL A 44 -1.51 -5.29 -3.99
CA VAL A 44 -2.72 -4.90 -3.26
C VAL A 44 -2.74 -5.59 -1.89
N ASP A 45 -2.61 -6.92 -1.87
CA ASP A 45 -2.70 -7.73 -0.66
C ASP A 45 -1.38 -8.44 -0.32
N PRO A 46 -0.93 -8.47 0.95
CA PRO A 46 0.25 -9.20 1.38
C PRO A 46 -0.08 -10.69 1.64
N VAL A 47 -0.51 -11.40 0.60
CA VAL A 47 -0.81 -12.85 0.64
C VAL A 47 0.42 -13.71 0.34
N GLN A 48 0.33 -15.01 0.62
CA GLN A 48 1.46 -15.93 0.45
C GLN A 48 1.96 -15.96 -1.00
N GLU A 49 1.04 -15.88 -1.96
CA GLU A 49 1.36 -15.86 -3.39
C GLU A 49 2.24 -14.66 -3.77
N ILE A 50 2.03 -13.50 -3.13
CA ILE A 50 2.86 -12.30 -3.32
C ILE A 50 4.21 -12.44 -2.64
N VAL A 51 4.28 -13.14 -1.50
CA VAL A 51 5.56 -13.49 -0.87
C VAL A 51 6.37 -14.42 -1.76
N ASP A 52 5.74 -15.46 -2.31
CA ASP A 52 6.38 -16.40 -3.21
C ASP A 52 6.88 -15.71 -4.50
N GLU A 53 6.10 -14.77 -5.04
CA GLU A 53 6.50 -13.90 -6.15
C GLU A 53 7.70 -13.03 -5.78
N ALA A 54 7.67 -12.36 -4.62
CA ALA A 54 8.75 -11.52 -4.14
C ALA A 54 10.07 -12.30 -4.02
N VAL A 55 10.01 -13.52 -3.47
CA VAL A 55 11.17 -14.42 -3.38
C VAL A 55 11.68 -14.81 -4.77
N SER A 56 10.79 -15.21 -5.67
CA SER A 56 11.14 -15.58 -7.05
C SER A 56 11.83 -14.42 -7.80
N LEU A 57 11.34 -13.21 -7.59
CA LEU A 57 11.90 -11.98 -8.15
C LEU A 57 13.14 -11.50 -7.42
N GLY A 58 13.48 -12.01 -6.23
CA GLY A 58 14.53 -11.45 -5.38
C GLY A 58 14.24 -9.99 -5.02
N ALA A 59 13.01 -9.68 -4.64
CA ALA A 59 12.63 -8.39 -4.09
C ALA A 59 13.11 -8.26 -2.64
N ASP A 60 13.52 -7.05 -2.24
CA ASP A 60 13.97 -6.75 -0.88
C ASP A 60 12.86 -6.09 -0.04
N LEU A 61 11.84 -5.54 -0.72
CA LEU A 61 10.71 -4.85 -0.10
C LEU A 61 9.43 -5.13 -0.88
N ILE A 62 8.37 -5.44 -0.16
CA ILE A 62 6.99 -5.42 -0.64
C ILE A 62 6.33 -4.17 -0.08
N VAL A 63 5.72 -3.37 -0.95
CA VAL A 63 4.79 -2.30 -0.58
C VAL A 63 3.39 -2.78 -0.89
N ALA A 64 2.58 -3.01 0.14
CA ALA A 64 1.21 -3.50 0.01
C ALA A 64 0.20 -2.41 0.34
N HIS A 65 -0.97 -2.44 -0.31
CA HIS A 65 -2.05 -1.52 0.02
C HIS A 65 -2.78 -1.94 1.30
N HIS A 66 -3.24 -3.18 1.38
CA HIS A 66 -3.99 -3.66 2.54
C HIS A 66 -3.07 -4.10 3.70
N PRO A 67 -3.40 -3.75 4.96
CA PRO A 67 -2.64 -4.19 6.12
C PRO A 67 -2.71 -5.71 6.33
N LEU A 68 -1.55 -6.37 6.48
CA LEU A 68 -1.50 -7.76 6.95
C LEU A 68 -2.13 -7.88 8.35
N TYR A 69 -1.88 -6.90 9.21
CA TYR A 69 -2.43 -6.80 10.57
C TYR A 69 -3.17 -5.48 10.76
N LEU A 70 -4.49 -5.49 10.57
CA LEU A 70 -5.35 -4.32 10.88
C LEU A 70 -5.48 -4.03 12.39
N ARG A 71 -5.08 -4.97 13.25
CA ARG A 71 -5.08 -4.87 14.71
C ARG A 71 -3.88 -5.62 15.27
N GLY A 72 -3.52 -5.32 16.51
CA GLY A 72 -2.42 -6.01 17.21
C GLY A 72 -2.58 -7.53 17.19
N THR A 73 -1.46 -8.24 16.99
CA THR A 73 -1.39 -9.71 17.02
C THR A 73 -0.68 -10.20 18.27
N THR A 74 -1.18 -11.28 18.87
CA THR A 74 -0.53 -11.95 20.02
C THR A 74 0.32 -13.14 19.59
N THR A 75 0.30 -13.51 18.31
CA THR A 75 1.07 -14.63 17.77
C THR A 75 1.48 -14.39 16.32
N VAL A 76 2.66 -14.89 15.96
CA VAL A 76 3.18 -14.96 14.59
C VAL A 76 3.53 -16.39 14.21
N ALA A 77 2.94 -17.39 14.88
CA ALA A 77 3.24 -18.79 14.62
C ALA A 77 3.04 -19.16 13.14
N ALA A 78 4.06 -19.77 12.53
CA ALA A 78 4.07 -20.17 11.12
C ALA A 78 2.99 -21.19 10.72
N GLY A 79 2.27 -21.78 11.69
CA GLY A 79 1.11 -22.63 11.43
C GLY A 79 -0.16 -21.86 11.07
N HIS A 80 -0.19 -20.53 11.22
CA HIS A 80 -1.29 -19.67 10.79
C HIS A 80 -0.88 -18.86 9.57
N PHE A 81 -1.86 -18.50 8.73
CA PHE A 81 -1.64 -17.74 7.50
C PHE A 81 -0.72 -16.51 7.68
N LYS A 82 -1.10 -15.55 8.55
CA LYS A 82 -0.32 -14.32 8.75
C LYS A 82 1.07 -14.61 9.34
N GLY A 83 1.17 -15.59 10.22
CA GLY A 83 2.45 -16.01 10.79
C GLY A 83 3.36 -16.64 9.74
N ARG A 84 2.82 -17.46 8.82
CA ARG A 84 3.59 -18.03 7.71
C ARG A 84 4.17 -16.94 6.81
N VAL A 85 3.34 -15.97 6.42
CA VAL A 85 3.74 -14.80 5.62
C VAL A 85 4.91 -14.07 6.29
N VAL A 86 4.78 -13.70 7.57
CA VAL A 86 5.85 -12.99 8.31
C VAL A 86 7.13 -13.82 8.40
N HIS A 87 7.01 -15.12 8.71
CA HIS A 87 8.18 -16.00 8.80
C HIS A 87 8.92 -16.12 7.46
N ASP A 88 8.20 -16.11 6.34
CA ASP A 88 8.80 -16.26 5.02
C ASP A 88 9.47 -14.99 4.55
N LEU A 89 8.83 -13.84 4.79
CA LEU A 89 9.44 -12.53 4.57
C LEU A 89 10.76 -12.41 5.35
N ILE A 90 10.75 -12.72 6.64
CA ILE A 90 11.95 -12.64 7.50
C ILE A 90 13.06 -13.59 7.04
N LYS A 91 12.73 -14.84 6.66
CA LYS A 91 13.74 -15.83 6.23
C LYS A 91 14.41 -15.49 4.90
N ASN A 92 13.78 -14.66 4.08
CA ASN A 92 14.29 -14.26 2.78
C ASN A 92 14.75 -12.79 2.78
N ASP A 93 14.89 -12.17 3.95
CA ASP A 93 15.32 -10.77 4.12
C ASP A 93 14.45 -9.76 3.34
N ILE A 94 13.15 -10.06 3.22
CA ILE A 94 12.18 -9.21 2.51
C ILE A 94 11.39 -8.39 3.53
N ALA A 95 11.41 -7.07 3.39
CA ALA A 95 10.59 -6.17 4.19
C ALA A 95 9.14 -6.10 3.66
N LEU A 96 8.20 -5.77 4.53
CA LEU A 96 6.81 -5.45 4.18
C LEU A 96 6.44 -4.09 4.75
N HIS A 97 6.02 -3.17 3.89
CA HIS A 97 5.48 -1.87 4.25
C HIS A 97 4.06 -1.70 3.72
N VAL A 98 3.19 -1.08 4.51
CA VAL A 98 1.77 -0.91 4.20
C VAL A 98 1.45 0.55 4.01
N ALA A 99 0.86 0.89 2.86
CA ALA A 99 0.28 2.20 2.57
C ALA A 99 -1.19 2.01 2.17
N HIS A 100 -2.09 2.29 3.10
CA HIS A 100 -3.52 2.01 2.99
C HIS A 100 -4.31 3.32 2.84
N THR A 101 -5.05 3.75 3.86
CA THR A 101 -5.87 4.96 3.78
C THR A 101 -5.04 6.24 3.59
N ASN A 102 -3.79 6.28 4.06
CA ASN A 102 -2.86 7.38 3.79
C ASN A 102 -2.51 7.52 2.29
N ALA A 103 -2.49 6.41 1.54
CA ALA A 103 -2.31 6.44 0.10
C ALA A 103 -3.60 6.80 -0.64
N ASP A 104 -4.77 6.48 -0.08
CA ASP A 104 -6.07 6.86 -0.64
C ASP A 104 -6.35 8.37 -0.52
N THR A 105 -5.92 8.98 0.59
CA THR A 105 -6.08 10.42 0.88
C THR A 105 -4.93 11.29 0.35
N ALA A 106 -3.86 10.67 -0.17
CA ALA A 106 -2.77 11.39 -0.81
C ALA A 106 -3.24 12.18 -2.04
N ASP A 107 -2.45 13.19 -2.42
CA ASP A 107 -2.69 14.05 -3.58
C ASP A 107 -1.35 14.29 -4.30
N PRO A 108 -1.07 13.60 -5.42
CA PRO A 108 -1.91 12.54 -6.01
C PRO A 108 -1.84 11.22 -5.21
N GLY A 109 -2.96 10.52 -5.10
CA GLY A 109 -3.10 9.23 -4.41
C GLY A 109 -3.81 8.15 -5.25
N VAL A 110 -4.24 7.07 -4.58
CA VAL A 110 -4.94 5.94 -5.24
C VAL A 110 -6.21 6.40 -5.97
N SER A 111 -6.97 7.31 -5.37
CA SER A 111 -8.21 7.83 -5.99
C SER A 111 -7.92 8.68 -7.23
N ASP A 112 -6.81 9.42 -7.27
CA ASP A 112 -6.39 10.17 -8.46
C ASP A 112 -5.90 9.23 -9.57
N ALA A 113 -5.18 8.16 -9.21
CA ALA A 113 -4.76 7.13 -10.16
C ALA A 113 -5.97 6.43 -10.81
N LEU A 114 -7.01 6.12 -10.02
CA LEU A 114 -8.28 5.57 -10.54
C LEU A 114 -8.99 6.56 -11.47
N ALA A 115 -9.08 7.84 -11.07
CA ALA A 115 -9.68 8.86 -11.91
C ALA A 115 -8.92 8.99 -13.25
N GLY A 116 -7.60 9.01 -13.22
CA GLY A 116 -6.77 9.04 -14.42
C GLY A 116 -6.92 7.79 -15.30
N ALA A 117 -7.07 6.59 -14.71
CA ALA A 117 -7.27 5.35 -15.46
C ALA A 117 -8.63 5.29 -16.20
N LEU A 118 -9.60 6.08 -15.74
CA LEU A 118 -10.94 6.20 -16.32
C LEU A 118 -11.11 7.49 -17.16
N ASP A 119 -10.02 8.22 -17.43
CA ASP A 119 -10.04 9.51 -18.14
C ASP A 119 -11.02 10.53 -17.51
N LEU A 120 -11.11 10.53 -16.18
CA LEU A 120 -11.99 11.39 -15.41
C LEU A 120 -11.31 12.66 -14.93
N ARG A 121 -12.00 13.80 -15.04
CA ARG A 121 -11.52 15.07 -14.50
C ARG A 121 -11.94 15.22 -13.03
N VAL A 122 -10.96 15.18 -12.14
CA VAL A 122 -11.16 15.43 -10.70
C VAL A 122 -11.63 16.88 -10.46
N THR A 123 -12.71 17.05 -9.70
CA THR A 123 -13.24 18.36 -9.29
C THR A 123 -13.09 18.64 -7.80
N GLY A 124 -12.79 17.61 -7.00
CA GLY A 124 -12.51 17.73 -5.58
C GLY A 124 -12.55 16.38 -4.86
N PRO A 125 -12.27 16.35 -3.55
CA PRO A 125 -12.42 15.14 -2.74
C PRO A 125 -13.90 14.79 -2.51
N LEU A 126 -14.20 13.51 -2.36
CA LEU A 126 -15.55 13.06 -1.95
C LEU A 126 -15.83 13.42 -0.49
N VAL A 127 -14.83 13.27 0.38
CA VAL A 127 -14.88 13.64 1.79
C VAL A 127 -13.93 14.83 2.02
N PRO A 128 -14.44 16.07 2.15
CA PRO A 128 -13.59 17.26 2.25
C PRO A 128 -12.66 17.30 3.46
N GLU A 129 -13.04 16.67 4.57
CA GLU A 129 -12.32 16.76 5.84
C GLU A 129 -10.98 16.00 5.83
N ASN A 130 -10.94 14.85 5.17
CA ASN A 130 -9.77 13.96 5.13
C ASN A 130 -9.23 13.73 3.71
N GLY A 131 -9.90 14.22 2.67
CA GLY A 131 -9.48 14.06 1.28
C GLY A 131 -9.76 12.68 0.69
N LEU A 132 -10.58 11.84 1.34
CA LEU A 132 -10.89 10.50 0.85
C LEU A 132 -11.79 10.55 -0.38
N GLY A 133 -11.46 9.73 -1.39
CA GLY A 133 -12.20 9.62 -2.65
C GLY A 133 -12.10 10.87 -3.53
N ARG A 134 -12.60 10.78 -4.76
CA ARG A 134 -12.70 11.90 -5.69
C ARG A 134 -14.12 12.04 -6.24
N ILE A 135 -14.54 13.29 -6.38
CA ILE A 135 -15.66 13.67 -7.25
C ILE A 135 -15.05 14.00 -8.60
N CYS A 136 -15.65 13.43 -9.64
CA CYS A 136 -15.14 13.52 -10.99
C CYS A 136 -16.25 13.94 -11.97
N GLU A 137 -15.82 14.54 -13.07
CA GLU A 137 -16.67 14.82 -14.23
C GLU A 137 -16.13 14.09 -15.47
N LEU A 138 -17.04 13.55 -16.26
CA LEU A 138 -16.75 13.06 -17.62
C LEU A 138 -16.56 14.26 -18.56
N ASP A 139 -15.78 14.08 -19.62
CA ASP A 139 -15.60 15.10 -20.65
C ASP A 139 -16.90 15.42 -21.40
N HIS A 140 -17.80 14.44 -21.51
CA HIS A 140 -19.14 14.60 -22.07
C HIS A 140 -20.14 13.71 -21.34
N PRO A 141 -21.41 14.11 -21.24
CA PRO A 141 -22.45 13.24 -20.67
C PRO A 141 -22.63 11.98 -21.50
N GLU A 142 -22.68 10.83 -20.84
CA GLU A 142 -23.00 9.52 -21.44
C GLU A 142 -24.02 8.77 -20.58
N THR A 143 -24.57 7.68 -21.12
CA THR A 143 -25.46 6.82 -20.34
C THR A 143 -24.68 5.92 -19.38
N LEU A 144 -25.31 5.49 -18.28
CA LEU A 144 -24.67 4.55 -17.34
C LEU A 144 -24.18 3.26 -18.03
N ALA A 145 -24.87 2.82 -19.09
CA ALA A 145 -24.49 1.62 -19.83
C ALA A 145 -23.27 1.83 -20.75
N GLU A 146 -22.96 3.06 -21.15
CA GLU A 146 -21.74 3.39 -21.89
C GLU A 146 -20.55 3.54 -20.96
N PHE A 147 -20.78 4.03 -19.73
CA PHE A 147 -19.74 4.20 -18.72
C PHE A 147 -19.27 2.89 -18.05
N ALA A 148 -20.17 1.92 -17.84
CA ALA A 148 -19.92 0.71 -17.04
C ALA A 148 -19.28 -0.44 -17.83
#